data_AF-A0A413YH30-F1
#
_entry.id   AF-A0A413YH30-F1
#
_cell.length_a   1.000
_cell.length_b   1.000
_cell.length_c   1.000
_cell.angle_alpha   90.00
_cell.angle_beta   90.00
_cell.angle_gamma   90.00
#
_symmetry.space_group_name_H-M   'P 1'
#
loop_
_entity.id
_entity.type
_entity.pdbx_description
1 polymer ?
#
loop_
_entity_poly.entity_id
_entity_poly.type
_entity_poly.pdbx_seq_one_letter_code
_entity_poly.pdbx_strand_id
1 'polypeptide(L)'
;MTVKSDMYMIPGKNIMEKEDKEIVLVNVNRIYEKMTLAMRSISDETERNNIVKVQRRALKKVRTDKEMFVPMTVKEVKVGFGSNLDKLPYNTFRFMKVVEK
;
A
#
# COMPACT_ATOMS: atom_id res chain seq x y z
N MET A 1 -3.08 -27.33 -7.67
CA MET A 1 -2.34 -26.40 -8.56
C MET A 1 -1.41 -25.57 -7.70
N THR A 2 -0.10 -25.65 -7.93
CA THR A 2 0.88 -24.84 -7.20
C THR A 2 1.14 -23.58 -8.02
N VAL A 3 0.48 -22.48 -7.64
CA VAL A 3 0.71 -21.17 -8.26
C VAL A 3 2.11 -20.72 -7.83
N LYS A 4 3.08 -20.71 -8.76
CA LYS A 4 4.36 -20.03 -8.53
C LYS A 4 4.12 -18.53 -8.66
N SER A 5 4.02 -17.85 -7.53
CA SER A 5 4.02 -16.38 -7.51
C SER A 5 5.43 -15.88 -7.23
N ASP A 6 6.06 -15.29 -8.22
CA ASP A 6 7.29 -14.53 -7.97
C ASP A 6 6.89 -13.20 -7.31
N MET A 7 7.27 -13.03 -6.04
CA MET A 7 7.12 -11.78 -5.32
C MET A 7 8.38 -10.95 -5.51
N TYR A 8 8.24 -9.80 -6.16
CA TYR A 8 9.32 -8.83 -6.33
C TYR A 8 8.94 -7.48 -5.75
N MET A 9 9.95 -6.73 -5.31
CA MET A 9 9.78 -5.37 -4.79
C MET A 9 9.59 -4.41 -5.96
N ILE A 10 8.70 -3.44 -5.79
CA ILE A 10 8.38 -2.46 -6.82
C ILE A 10 8.53 -1.05 -6.25
N PRO A 11 9.33 -0.16 -6.87
CA PRO A 11 9.42 1.23 -6.48
C PRO A 11 8.05 1.92 -6.56
N GLY A 12 7.80 2.88 -5.67
CA GLY A 12 6.50 3.58 -5.67
C GLY A 12 6.25 4.39 -6.94
N LYS A 13 7.29 4.88 -7.64
CA LYS A 13 7.13 5.51 -8.97
C LYS A 13 6.42 4.59 -9.98
N ASN A 14 6.71 3.28 -9.93
CA ASN A 14 6.11 2.29 -10.82
C ASN A 14 4.66 1.93 -10.42
N ILE A 15 4.21 2.27 -9.20
CA ILE A 15 2.81 2.10 -8.80
C ILE A 15 1.89 3.09 -9.51
N MET A 16 2.41 4.27 -9.87
CA MET A 16 1.62 5.30 -10.58
C MET A 16 1.16 4.83 -11.96
N GLU A 17 1.98 4.00 -12.61
CA GLU A 17 1.76 3.45 -13.96
C GLU A 17 0.83 2.22 -13.96
N LYS A 18 0.45 1.73 -12.78
CA LYS A 18 -0.35 0.51 -12.61
C LYS A 18 -1.86 0.79 -12.64
N GLU A 19 -2.63 -0.21 -13.07
CA GLU A 19 -4.08 -0.13 -13.11
C GLU A 19 -4.65 -0.12 -11.69
N ASP A 20 -5.66 0.72 -11.47
CA ASP A 20 -6.25 0.95 -10.15
C ASP A 20 -6.80 -0.32 -9.46
N LYS A 21 -7.21 -1.33 -10.24
CA LYS A 21 -7.73 -2.61 -9.76
C LYS A 21 -6.65 -3.63 -9.41
N GLU A 22 -5.39 -3.41 -9.82
CA GLU A 22 -4.30 -4.33 -9.49
C GLU A 22 -4.07 -4.35 -7.97
N ILE A 23 -3.68 -5.52 -7.45
CA ILE A 23 -3.36 -5.70 -6.04
C ILE A 23 -1.86 -5.66 -5.83
N VAL A 24 -1.44 -4.88 -4.83
CA VAL A 24 -0.05 -4.82 -4.36
C VAL A 24 0.00 -5.11 -2.88
N LEU A 25 1.09 -5.72 -2.44
CA LEU A 25 1.37 -5.97 -1.05
C LEU A 25 2.13 -4.78 -0.48
N VAL A 26 1.57 -4.15 0.56
CA VAL A 26 2.07 -2.92 1.15
C VAL A 26 2.64 -3.21 2.54
N ASN A 27 3.84 -2.70 2.80
CA ASN A 27 4.50 -2.87 4.08
C ASN A 27 3.71 -2.19 5.21
N VAL A 28 3.35 -2.94 6.24
CA VAL A 28 2.54 -2.48 7.37
C VAL A 28 3.17 -1.29 8.09
N ASN A 29 4.50 -1.30 8.27
CA ASN A 29 5.22 -0.21 8.92
C ASN A 29 5.07 1.11 8.16
N ARG A 30 5.01 1.04 6.82
CA ARG A 30 4.82 2.23 5.97
C ARG A 30 3.40 2.77 6.03
N ILE A 31 2.42 1.90 6.26
CA ILE A 31 1.03 2.31 6.50
C ILE A 31 0.93 3.09 7.82
N TYR A 32 1.54 2.59 8.91
CA TYR A 32 1.60 3.32 10.18
C TYR A 32 2.30 4.67 10.06
N GLU A 33 3.47 4.70 9.41
CA GLU A 33 4.22 5.94 9.16
C GLU A 33 3.37 6.98 8.43
N LYS A 34 2.72 6.58 7.32
CA LYS A 34 1.89 7.50 6.53
C LYS A 34 0.61 7.92 7.25
N MET A 35 0.05 7.06 8.10
CA MET A 35 -1.09 7.43 8.93
C MET A 35 -0.72 8.50 9.96
N THR A 36 0.42 8.34 10.63
CA THR A 36 0.92 9.36 11.58
C THR A 36 1.22 10.68 10.86
N LEU A 37 1.84 10.64 9.67
CA LEU A 37 2.09 11.84 8.88
C LEU A 37 0.79 12.53 8.43
N ALA A 38 -0.19 11.77 7.93
CA ALA A 38 -1.48 12.31 7.53
C ALA A 38 -2.19 13.03 8.69
N MET A 39 -2.20 12.41 9.87
CA MET A 39 -2.80 12.98 11.07
C MET A 39 -2.11 14.28 11.54
N ARG A 40 -0.80 14.43 11.31
CA ARG A 40 -0.02 15.58 11.75
C ARG A 40 0.03 16.73 10.72
N SER A 41 -0.05 16.41 9.44
CA SER A 41 0.31 17.34 8.36
C SER A 41 -0.85 17.73 7.45
N ILE A 42 -1.97 17.00 7.46
CA ILE A 42 -3.12 17.33 6.61
C ILE A 42 -4.14 18.12 7.42
N SER A 43 -4.26 19.41 7.08
CA SER A 43 -5.18 20.35 7.72
C SER A 43 -6.64 20.11 7.29
N ASP A 44 -6.86 19.72 6.03
CA ASP A 44 -8.19 19.39 5.52
C ASP A 44 -8.70 18.10 6.19
N GLU A 45 -9.74 18.23 7.00
CA GLU A 45 -10.30 17.12 7.74
C GLU A 45 -10.94 16.05 6.85
N THR A 46 -11.56 16.45 5.73
CA THR A 46 -12.21 15.53 4.81
C THR A 46 -11.17 14.67 4.10
N GLU A 47 -10.12 15.29 3.59
CA GLU A 47 -8.98 14.63 2.95
C GLU A 47 -8.28 13.69 3.95
N ARG A 48 -7.94 14.20 5.14
CA ARG A 48 -7.32 13.42 6.22
C ARG A 48 -8.16 12.19 6.56
N ASN A 49 -9.46 12.36 6.77
CA ASN A 49 -10.36 11.28 7.15
C ASN A 49 -10.46 10.22 6.03
N ASN A 50 -10.44 10.63 4.77
CA ASN A 50 -10.44 9.69 3.64
C ASN A 50 -9.16 8.84 3.61
N ILE A 51 -7.99 9.48 3.75
CA ILE A 51 -6.68 8.81 3.76
C ILE A 51 -6.58 7.83 4.94
N VAL A 52 -6.89 8.30 6.15
CA VAL A 52 -6.82 7.50 7.38
C VAL A 52 -7.81 6.34 7.34
N LYS A 53 -8.99 6.52 6.73
CA LYS A 53 -9.97 5.44 6.53
C LYS A 53 -9.42 4.32 5.65
N VAL A 54 -8.73 4.65 4.56
CA VAL A 54 -8.08 3.65 3.69
C VAL A 54 -6.97 2.91 4.43
N GLN A 55 -6.10 3.64 5.14
CA GLN A 55 -5.00 3.06 5.90
C GLN A 55 -5.50 2.14 7.03
N ARG A 56 -6.51 2.57 7.80
CA ARG A 56 -7.16 1.74 8.84
C ARG A 56 -7.77 0.47 8.25
N ARG A 57 -8.42 0.54 7.08
CA ARG A 57 -8.95 -0.65 6.40
C ARG A 57 -7.84 -1.62 6.01
N ALA A 58 -6.69 -1.11 5.56
CA ALA A 58 -5.54 -1.95 5.25
C ALA A 58 -4.96 -2.63 6.51
N LEU A 59 -4.80 -1.89 7.61
CA LEU A 59 -4.29 -2.44 8.87
C LEU A 59 -5.21 -3.52 9.48
N LYS A 60 -6.53 -3.43 9.28
CA LYS A 60 -7.48 -4.47 9.69
C LYS A 60 -7.27 -5.83 8.97
N LYS A 61 -6.50 -5.85 7.88
CA LYS A 61 -6.16 -7.09 7.15
C LYS A 61 -4.99 -7.84 7.80
N VAL A 62 -4.25 -7.22 8.72
CA VAL A 62 -3.18 -7.86 9.50
C VAL A 62 -3.81 -8.80 10.52
N ARG A 63 -3.54 -10.10 10.39
CA ARG A 63 -4.07 -11.16 11.25
C ARG A 63 -3.10 -11.53 12.38
N THR A 64 -1.81 -11.37 12.13
CA THR A 64 -0.75 -11.72 13.08
C THR A 64 0.33 -10.65 13.09
N ASP A 65 1.07 -10.56 14.18
CA ASP A 65 2.23 -9.68 14.35
C ASP A 65 3.39 -9.99 13.37
N LYS A 66 3.42 -11.20 12.82
CA LYS A 66 4.40 -11.63 11.81
C LYS A 66 4.09 -11.15 10.39
N GLU A 67 2.86 -10.69 10.13
CA GLU A 67 2.46 -10.22 8.80
C GLU A 67 2.99 -8.80 8.53
N MET A 68 4.10 -8.73 7.81
CA MET A 68 4.76 -7.47 7.48
C MET A 68 4.16 -6.77 6.25
N PHE A 69 3.31 -7.44 5.48
CA PHE A 69 2.72 -6.92 4.25
C PHE A 69 1.23 -7.25 4.16
N VAL A 70 0.43 -6.30 3.69
CA VAL A 70 -1.02 -6.48 3.47
C VAL A 70 -1.44 -6.12 2.06
N PRO A 71 -2.44 -6.81 1.47
CA PRO A 71 -2.91 -6.50 0.14
C PRO A 71 -3.74 -5.21 0.12
N MET A 72 -3.40 -4.30 -0.79
CA MET A 72 -4.16 -3.10 -1.12
C MET A 72 -4.31 -2.99 -2.64
N THR A 73 -5.42 -2.41 -3.10
CA THR A 73 -5.56 -2.02 -4.50
C THR A 73 -4.62 -0.86 -4.82
N VAL A 74 -4.16 -0.75 -6.06
CA VAL A 74 -3.38 0.40 -6.52
C VAL A 74 -4.16 1.71 -6.29
N LYS A 75 -5.48 1.71 -6.45
CA LYS A 75 -6.33 2.84 -6.10
C LYS A 75 -6.21 3.23 -4.61
N GLU A 76 -6.32 2.27 -3.70
CA GLU A 76 -6.13 2.51 -2.27
C GLU A 76 -4.72 3.03 -1.96
N VAL A 77 -3.70 2.54 -2.68
CA VAL A 77 -2.32 3.03 -2.51
C VAL A 77 -2.18 4.48 -2.98
N LYS A 78 -2.70 4.82 -4.15
CA LYS A 78 -2.70 6.20 -4.67
C LYS A 78 -3.41 7.16 -3.71
N VAL A 79 -4.56 6.76 -3.16
CA VAL A 79 -5.27 7.54 -2.13
C VAL A 79 -4.49 7.62 -0.82
N GLY A 80 -3.99 6.49 -0.32
CA GLY A 80 -3.39 6.40 1.02
C GLY A 80 -1.97 6.95 1.15
N PHE A 81 -1.22 7.03 0.05
CA PHE A 81 0.18 7.45 0.02
C PHE A 81 0.38 8.76 -0.78
N GLY A 82 -0.58 9.12 -1.63
CA GLY A 82 -0.61 10.39 -2.36
C GLY A 82 0.57 10.60 -3.31
N SER A 83 0.95 11.86 -3.51
CA SER A 83 2.03 12.29 -4.40
C SER A 83 3.44 11.88 -3.93
N ASN A 84 3.59 11.33 -2.72
CA ASN A 84 4.89 10.95 -2.16
C ASN A 84 5.33 9.52 -2.50
N LEU A 85 4.64 8.85 -3.44
CA LEU A 85 4.93 7.47 -3.82
C LEU A 85 6.35 7.27 -4.34
N ASP A 86 6.87 8.22 -5.11
CA ASP A 86 8.23 8.23 -5.66
C ASP A 86 9.34 8.31 -4.60
N LYS A 87 9.05 8.91 -3.43
CA LYS A 87 9.98 9.11 -2.31
C LYS A 87 9.94 7.99 -1.28
N LEU A 88 9.14 6.94 -1.50
CA LEU A 88 9.02 5.85 -0.56
C LEU A 88 10.23 4.90 -0.64
N PRO A 89 10.66 4.34 0.50
CA PRO A 89 11.71 3.33 0.50
C PRO A 89 11.34 2.13 -0.38
N TYR A 90 12.35 1.54 -1.03
CA TYR A 90 12.19 0.43 -1.97
C TYR A 90 11.37 -0.75 -1.41
N ASN A 91 11.39 -0.93 -0.09
CA ASN A 91 10.66 -1.98 0.61
C ASN A 91 9.21 -1.71 0.99
N THR A 92 8.61 -0.68 0.38
CA THR A 92 7.23 -0.31 0.66
C THR A 92 6.22 -1.21 -0.06
N PHE A 93 6.51 -1.58 -1.31
CA PHE A 93 5.57 -2.35 -2.13
C PHE A 93 6.20 -3.64 -2.65
N ARG A 94 5.39 -4.71 -2.68
CA ARG A 94 5.68 -5.94 -3.40
C ARG A 94 4.56 -6.21 -4.39
N PHE A 95 4.93 -6.61 -5.60
CA PHE A 95 3.99 -7.05 -6.60
C PHE A 95 3.94 -8.58 -6.59
N MET A 96 2.74 -9.14 -6.66
CA MET A 96 2.55 -10.57 -6.82
C MET A 96 2.15 -10.81 -8.27
N LYS A 97 3.08 -11.30 -9.09
CA LYS A 97 2.73 -11.73 -10.44
C LYS A 97 2.03 -13.07 -10.32
N VAL A 98 0.72 -13.09 -10.55
CA VAL A 98 0.01 -14.36 -10.74
C VAL A 98 0.40 -14.88 -12.12
N VAL A 99 1.24 -15.89 -12.16
CA VAL A 99 1.53 -16.62 -13.40
C VAL A 99 0.46 -17.70 -13.51
N GLU A 100 -0.57 -17.44 -14.31
CA GLU A 100 -1.46 -18.51 -14.76
C GLU A 100 -0.67 -19.42 -15.70
N LYS A 101 -0.67 -20.72 -15.40
CA LYS A 101 -0.11 -21.78 -16.23
C LYS A 101 -1.26 -22.58 -16.83
#